data_AF-A0A838WMQ5-F1
#
_entry.id   AF-A0A838WMQ5-F1
#
_cell.length_a   1.000
_cell.length_b   1.000
_cell.length_c   1.000
_cell.angle_alpha   90.00
_cell.angle_beta   90.00
_cell.angle_gamma   90.00
#
_symmetry.space_group_name_H-M   'P 1'
#
loop_
_entity.id
_entity.type
_entity.pdbx_description
1 polymer ?
#
loop_
_entity_poly.entity_id
_entity_poly.type
_entity_poly.pdbx_seq_one_letter_code
_entity_poly.pdbx_strand_id
1 'polypeptide(L)'
;MLGDDILRSCSMFIFRRLITSGLIGFLVSSCADAAQSSTEYTKQIVQENNVARLMAQVQDSQKVSNLLSQGNGFLDRGRYEEALQLYNRAIEIEKYSVPSWVNRGNALLSHFPYLPM
;
A
#
# COMPACT_ATOMS: atom_id res chain seq x y z
N MET A 1 -14.14 -71.17 8.40
CA MET A 1 -12.83 -70.61 8.79
C MET A 1 -12.11 -69.96 7.60
N LEU A 2 -12.80 -69.13 6.80
CA LEU A 2 -12.18 -68.38 5.68
C LEU A 2 -12.62 -66.90 5.65
N GLY A 3 -13.71 -66.55 6.35
CA GLY A 3 -14.20 -65.17 6.48
C GLY A 3 -13.48 -64.35 7.56
N ASP A 4 -13.05 -64.98 8.66
CA ASP A 4 -12.40 -64.30 9.78
C ASP A 4 -10.98 -63.82 9.42
N ASP A 5 -10.24 -64.55 8.59
CA ASP A 5 -8.90 -64.16 8.13
C ASP A 5 -8.94 -62.98 7.15
N ILE A 6 -9.99 -62.87 6.33
CA ILE A 6 -10.22 -61.73 5.44
C ILE A 6 -10.58 -60.48 6.25
N LEU A 7 -11.43 -60.62 7.27
CA LEU A 7 -11.79 -59.54 8.20
C LEU A 7 -10.57 -59.05 9.00
N ARG A 8 -9.70 -59.96 9.46
CA ARG A 8 -8.45 -59.61 10.16
C ARG A 8 -7.43 -58.93 9.26
N SER A 9 -7.31 -59.38 8.01
CA SER A 9 -6.45 -58.78 6.99
C SER A 9 -6.91 -57.36 6.65
N CYS A 10 -8.20 -57.16 6.36
CA CYS A 10 -8.78 -55.84 6.09
C CYS A 10 -8.60 -54.87 7.26
N SER A 11 -8.82 -55.32 8.51
CA SER A 11 -8.60 -54.50 9.72
C SER A 11 -7.15 -54.01 9.84
N MET A 12 -6.17 -54.88 9.55
CA MET A 12 -4.75 -54.54 9.60
C MET A 12 -4.32 -53.56 8.49
N PHE A 13 -4.88 -53.68 7.28
CA PHE A 13 -4.66 -52.75 6.18
C PHE A 13 -5.24 -51.36 6.45
N ILE A 14 -6.44 -51.29 7.04
CA ILE A 14 -7.10 -50.03 7.43
C ILE A 14 -6.29 -49.33 8.53
N PHE A 15 -5.80 -50.07 9.52
CA PHE A 15 -5.00 -49.52 10.62
C PHE A 15 -3.62 -49.01 10.15
N ARG A 16 -2.96 -49.72 9.23
CA ARG A 16 -1.72 -49.24 8.57
C ARG A 16 -1.94 -47.96 7.77
N ARG A 17 -3.08 -47.82 7.08
CA ARG A 17 -3.42 -46.61 6.32
C ARG A 17 -3.65 -45.40 7.22
N LEU A 18 -4.31 -45.59 8.36
CA LEU A 18 -4.51 -44.57 9.40
C LEU A 18 -3.17 -44.07 9.99
N ILE A 19 -2.21 -44.96 10.22
CA ILE A 19 -0.87 -44.57 10.70
C ILE A 19 -0.10 -43.78 9.64
N THR A 20 -0.15 -44.20 8.37
CA THR A 20 0.53 -43.48 7.28
C THR A 20 -0.09 -42.13 6.96
N SER A 21 -1.42 -41.98 7.06
CA SER A 21 -2.09 -40.67 6.88
C SER A 21 -1.84 -39.74 8.05
N GLY A 22 -1.73 -40.28 9.27
CA GLY A 22 -1.38 -39.51 10.46
C GLY A 22 0.05 -38.96 10.39
N LEU A 23 1.02 -39.76 9.92
CA LEU A 23 2.41 -39.31 9.76
C LEU A 23 2.56 -38.24 8.66
N ILE A 24 1.87 -38.39 7.53
CA ILE A 24 1.88 -37.35 6.47
C ILE A 24 1.22 -36.07 6.99
N GLY A 25 0.11 -36.17 7.73
CA GLY A 25 -0.54 -35.02 8.36
C GLY A 25 0.35 -34.31 9.39
N PHE A 26 1.10 -35.08 10.19
CA PHE A 26 2.04 -34.54 11.17
C PHE A 26 3.23 -33.84 10.50
N LEU A 27 3.77 -34.42 9.43
CA LEU A 27 4.85 -33.81 8.64
C LEU A 27 4.38 -32.54 7.91
N VAL A 28 3.18 -32.54 7.33
CA VAL A 28 2.59 -31.34 6.69
C VAL A 28 2.32 -30.24 7.72
N SER A 29 1.81 -30.60 8.91
CA SER A 29 1.58 -29.63 10.01
C SER A 29 2.90 -29.04 10.53
N SER A 30 3.94 -29.87 10.69
CA SER A 30 5.26 -29.40 11.13
C SER A 30 5.95 -28.54 10.06
N CYS A 31 5.77 -28.83 8.77
CA CYS A 31 6.25 -27.97 7.68
C CYS A 31 5.48 -26.64 7.60
N ALA A 32 4.20 -26.60 7.99
CA ALA A 32 3.42 -25.36 8.06
C ALA A 32 3.97 -24.41 9.14
N ASP A 33 4.41 -24.93 10.29
CA ASP A 33 5.02 -24.13 11.37
C ASP A 33 6.40 -23.58 10.98
N ALA A 34 7.20 -24.36 10.25
CA ALA A 34 8.49 -23.89 9.71
C ALA A 34 8.32 -22.83 8.62
N ALA A 35 7.28 -22.96 7.78
CA ALA A 35 6.91 -21.93 6.80
C ALA A 35 6.43 -20.66 7.51
N GLN A 36 5.62 -20.78 8.56
CA GLN A 36 5.12 -19.65 9.34
C GLN A 36 6.26 -18.90 10.06
N SER A 37 7.21 -19.61 10.68
CA SER A 37 8.34 -18.96 11.35
C SER A 37 9.23 -18.19 10.37
N SER A 38 9.49 -18.76 9.17
CA SER A 38 10.26 -18.08 8.13
C SER A 38 9.62 -16.77 7.66
N THR A 39 8.29 -16.69 7.66
CA THR A 39 7.54 -15.45 7.32
C THR A 39 7.52 -14.42 8.46
N GLU A 40 7.61 -14.87 9.72
CA GLU A 40 7.61 -14.01 10.91
C GLU A 40 8.99 -13.39 11.17
N TYR A 41 10.08 -14.14 10.93
CA TYR A 41 11.44 -13.58 10.92
C TYR A 41 11.61 -12.53 9.81
N THR A 42 11.02 -12.74 8.62
CA THR A 42 11.04 -11.71 7.56
C THR A 42 10.26 -10.45 7.93
N LYS A 43 9.21 -10.54 8.75
CA LYS A 43 8.50 -9.36 9.31
C LYS A 43 9.34 -8.62 10.35
N GLN A 44 10.26 -9.30 11.04
CA GLN A 44 11.12 -8.68 12.05
C GLN A 44 12.33 -7.94 11.46
N ILE A 45 12.90 -8.46 10.36
CA ILE A 45 14.06 -7.85 9.67
C ILE A 45 13.62 -6.63 8.84
N VAL A 46 12.39 -6.67 8.31
CA VAL A 46 11.73 -5.48 7.75
C VAL A 46 11.02 -4.76 8.89
N GLN A 47 11.78 -4.04 9.72
CA GLN A 47 11.16 -3.05 10.61
C GLN A 47 10.19 -2.18 9.78
N GLU A 48 8.88 -2.29 10.01
CA GLU A 48 7.82 -1.54 9.29
C GLU A 48 7.85 -0.03 9.55
N ASN A 49 8.89 0.48 10.23
CA ASN A 49 9.17 1.90 10.26
C ASN A 49 10.08 2.21 9.09
N ASN A 50 9.49 2.49 7.91
CA ASN A 50 10.02 3.35 6.85
C ASN A 50 9.11 3.29 5.61
N VAL A 51 8.52 2.15 5.25
CA VAL A 51 7.63 2.09 4.07
C VAL A 51 6.37 2.94 4.27
N ALA A 52 5.69 2.82 5.41
CA ALA A 52 4.49 3.63 5.69
C ALA A 52 4.80 5.15 5.72
N ARG A 53 5.96 5.54 6.28
CA ARG A 53 6.40 6.94 6.32
C ARG A 53 6.83 7.47 4.96
N LEU A 54 7.52 6.65 4.16
CA LEU A 54 7.88 6.98 2.77
C LEU A 54 6.64 7.09 1.88
N MET A 55 5.67 6.19 2.04
CA MET A 55 4.39 6.24 1.32
C MET A 55 3.60 7.50 1.69
N ALA A 56 3.60 7.90 2.97
CA ALA A 56 2.99 9.16 3.40
C ALA A 56 3.69 10.40 2.79
N GLN A 57 5.03 10.43 2.79
CA GLN A 57 5.79 11.52 2.14
C GLN A 57 5.56 11.60 0.63
N VAL A 58 5.56 10.45 -0.05
CA VAL A 58 5.27 10.37 -1.49
C VAL A 58 3.82 10.79 -1.78
N GLN A 59 2.88 10.43 -0.90
CA GLN A 59 1.48 10.82 -1.04
C GLN A 59 1.29 12.33 -0.94
N ASP A 60 1.96 13.00 0.00
CA ASP A 60 1.88 14.45 0.17
C ASP A 60 2.48 15.18 -1.04
N SER A 61 3.64 14.74 -1.50
CA SER A 61 4.29 15.32 -2.69
C SER A 61 3.47 15.10 -3.96
N GLN A 62 2.91 13.90 -4.15
CA GLN A 62 2.03 13.63 -5.29
C GLN A 62 0.74 14.46 -5.22
N LYS A 63 0.19 14.65 -4.03
CA LYS A 63 -0.99 15.49 -3.82
C LYS A 63 -0.72 16.95 -4.16
N VAL A 64 0.43 17.49 -3.76
CA VAL A 64 0.88 18.84 -4.13
C VAL A 64 1.00 18.96 -5.64
N SER A 65 1.69 18.02 -6.30
CA SER A 65 1.84 18.01 -7.76
C SER A 65 0.50 18.01 -8.51
N ASN A 66 -0.46 17.22 -8.03
CA ASN A 66 -1.81 17.17 -8.61
C ASN A 66 -2.57 18.49 -8.43
N LEU A 67 -2.45 19.14 -7.26
CA LEU A 67 -3.05 20.45 -7.00
C LEU A 67 -2.46 21.52 -7.92
N LEU A 68 -1.14 21.51 -8.12
CA LEU A 68 -0.46 22.45 -9.03
C LEU A 68 -0.91 22.26 -10.47
N SER A 69 -1.00 21.01 -10.94
CA SER A 69 -1.44 20.69 -12.29
C SER A 69 -2.89 21.13 -12.54
N GLN A 70 -3.78 20.92 -11.58
CA GLN A 70 -5.15 21.42 -11.65
C GLN A 70 -5.20 22.94 -11.63
N GLY A 71 -4.43 23.58 -10.74
CA GLY A 71 -4.34 25.04 -10.63
C GLY A 71 -3.89 25.69 -11.93
N ASN A 72 -2.87 25.11 -12.58
CA ASN A 72 -2.39 25.56 -13.89
C ASN A 72 -3.51 25.49 -14.94
N GLY A 73 -4.29 24.41 -14.95
CA GLY A 73 -5.45 24.31 -15.84
C GLY A 73 -6.55 25.34 -15.58
N PHE A 74 -6.69 25.87 -14.35
CA PHE A 74 -7.58 27.00 -14.08
C PHE A 74 -6.95 28.34 -14.50
N LEU A 75 -5.65 28.51 -14.24
CA LEU A 75 -4.88 29.68 -14.67
C LEU A 75 -4.95 29.86 -16.20
N ASP A 76 -4.75 28.79 -16.97
CA ASP A 76 -4.82 28.79 -18.43
C ASP A 76 -6.23 29.14 -18.96
N ARG A 77 -7.27 28.89 -18.15
CA ARG A 77 -8.66 29.24 -18.46
C ARG A 77 -9.07 30.62 -17.94
N GLY A 78 -8.13 31.40 -17.39
CA GLY A 78 -8.40 32.72 -16.81
C GLY A 78 -9.20 32.69 -15.50
N ARG A 79 -9.35 31.51 -14.88
CA ARG A 79 -10.07 31.29 -13.63
C ARG A 79 -9.11 31.44 -12.45
N TYR A 80 -8.73 32.68 -12.18
CA TYR A 80 -7.60 32.98 -11.30
C TYR A 80 -7.88 32.68 -9.84
N GLU A 81 -9.09 32.94 -9.35
CA GLU A 81 -9.49 32.69 -7.96
C GLU A 81 -9.45 31.20 -7.63
N GLU A 82 -9.94 30.34 -8.52
CA GLU A 82 -9.87 28.89 -8.35
C GLU A 82 -8.43 28.38 -8.42
N ALA A 83 -7.60 28.95 -9.31
CA ALA A 83 -6.17 28.64 -9.35
C ALA A 83 -5.50 29.01 -8.02
N LEU A 84 -5.77 30.21 -7.48
CA LEU A 84 -5.25 30.67 -6.20
C LEU A 84 -5.66 29.78 -5.03
N GLN A 85 -6.91 29.32 -5.00
CA GLN A 85 -7.37 28.37 -3.98
C GLN A 85 -6.58 27.07 -4.01
N LEU A 86 -6.28 26.52 -5.20
CA LEU A 86 -5.51 25.29 -5.34
C LEU A 86 -4.04 25.49 -4.95
N TYR A 87 -3.42 26.60 -5.32
CA TYR A 87 -2.05 26.91 -4.91
C TYR A 87 -1.93 27.14 -3.40
N ASN A 88 -2.93 27.77 -2.77
CA ASN A 88 -2.95 27.92 -1.31
C ASN A 88 -3.04 26.56 -0.60
N ARG A 89 -3.90 25.65 -1.09
CA ARG A 89 -3.96 24.26 -0.57
C ARG A 89 -2.64 23.50 -0.77
N ALA A 90 -1.94 23.73 -1.88
CA ALA A 90 -0.63 23.15 -2.12
C ALA A 90 0.43 23.65 -1.11
N ILE A 91 0.38 24.95 -0.76
CA ILE A 91 1.24 25.56 0.26
C ILE A 91 0.91 25.05 1.68
N GLU A 92 -0.35 24.77 1.98
CA GLU A 92 -0.75 24.18 3.27
C GLU A 92 -0.16 22.79 3.49
N ILE A 93 0.01 22.01 2.42
CA ILE A 93 0.60 20.67 2.46
C ILE A 93 2.13 20.77 2.48
N GLU A 94 2.71 21.51 1.53
CA GLU A 94 4.16 21.72 1.42
C GLU A 94 4.48 23.22 1.46
N LYS A 95 4.67 23.75 2.67
CA LYS A 95 4.97 25.16 2.90
C LYS A 95 6.18 25.69 2.12
N TYR A 96 7.17 24.82 1.89
CA TYR A 96 8.43 25.14 1.21
C TYR A 96 8.45 24.76 -0.28
N SER A 97 7.31 24.38 -0.85
CA SER A 97 7.23 24.06 -2.28
C SER A 97 7.37 25.33 -3.13
N VAL A 98 8.56 25.52 -3.70
CA VAL A 98 8.87 26.65 -4.59
C VAL A 98 7.86 26.76 -5.76
N PRO A 99 7.50 25.66 -6.47
CA PRO A 99 6.49 25.73 -7.53
C PRO A 99 5.14 26.30 -7.08
N SER A 100 4.68 25.98 -5.86
CA SER A 100 3.41 26.49 -5.34
C SER A 100 3.40 28.00 -5.19
N TRP A 101 4.50 28.58 -4.69
CA TRP A 101 4.62 30.04 -4.55
C TRP A 101 4.77 30.75 -5.89
N VAL A 102 5.54 30.17 -6.82
CA VAL A 102 5.71 30.71 -8.18
C VAL A 102 4.37 30.74 -8.91
N ASN A 103 3.64 29.62 -8.92
CA ASN A 103 2.35 29.55 -9.61
C ASN A 103 1.32 30.49 -8.98
N ARG A 104 1.33 30.65 -7.65
CA ARG A 104 0.50 31.64 -6.97
C ARG A 104 0.85 33.07 -7.39
N GLY A 105 2.13 33.40 -7.48
CA GLY A 105 2.59 34.71 -7.97
C GLY A 105 2.08 34.99 -9.39
N ASN A 106 2.22 34.03 -10.29
CA ASN A 106 1.73 34.13 -11.66
C ASN A 106 0.22 34.34 -11.73
N ALA A 107 -0.55 33.61 -10.91
CA ALA A 107 -1.99 33.81 -10.80
C ALA A 107 -2.36 35.19 -10.24
N LEU A 108 -1.65 35.70 -9.22
CA LEU A 108 -1.90 37.04 -8.68
C LEU A 108 -1.60 38.13 -9.73
N LEU A 109 -0.48 38.02 -10.45
CA LEU A 109 -0.14 38.95 -11.53
C LEU A 109 -1.18 38.95 -12.65
N SER A 110 -1.75 37.77 -12.95
CA SER A 110 -2.78 37.60 -13.97
C SER A 110 -4.19 37.97 -13.50
N HIS A 111 -4.44 37.91 -12.19
CA HIS A 111 -5.70 38.33 -11.57
C HIS A 111 -5.81 39.85 -11.40
N PHE A 112 -4.72 40.52 -11.06
CA PHE A 112 -4.66 41.97 -10.83
C PHE A 112 -4.06 42.86 -11.96
N PRO A 113 -3.94 42.45 -13.24
CA PRO A 113 -3.30 43.28 -14.27
C PRO A 113 -4.12 44.54 -14.65
N TYR A 114 -5.25 44.80 -13.98
CA TYR A 114 -6.09 45.99 -14.17
C TYR A 114 -5.96 47.07 -13.09
N LEU A 115 -4.95 47.02 -12.22
CA LEU A 115 -4.64 48.17 -11.36
C LEU A 115 -3.72 49.13 -12.12
N PRO A 116 -4.19 50.33 -12.53
CA PRO A 116 -3.32 51.33 -13.14
C PRO A 116 -2.24 51.72 -12.13
N MET A 117 -0.98 51.72 -12.57
CA MET A 117 0.14 52.29 -11.82
C MET A 117 -0.09 53.76 -11.50
#